data_AF-A0AAW9K9U3-F1
#
_entry.id   AF-A0AAW9K9U3-F1
#
_cell.length_a   1.000
_cell.length_b   1.000
_cell.length_c   1.000
_cell.angle_alpha   90.00
_cell.angle_beta   90.00
_cell.angle_gamma   90.00
#
_symmetry.space_group_name_H-M   'P 1'
#
loop_
_entity.id
_entity.type
_entity.pdbx_description
1 polymer ?
#
loop_
_entity_poly.entity_id
_entity_poly.type
_entity_poly.pdbx_seq_one_letter_code
_entity_poly.pdbx_strand_id
1 'polypeptide(L)'
;IINNMRIQILTPGQIVSSAIGQGMNNFTPVQLANYVATLGSGGTRYKVSIVDKVTSPTGEVIKEYKPEVVDKLDIPEDYLQAIKDGMYKVNTSPSNGTAYKSFNNFPIKVGGKTGTADFSTDEQYVIQGRLAYGNYISMAPLDNPQI
;
A
#
# COMPACT_ATOMS: atom_id res chain seq x y z
N ILE A 1 -6.89 -17.13 -3.79
CA ILE A 1 -8.37 -17.02 -3.74
C ILE A 1 -8.71 -15.54 -3.86
N ILE A 2 -9.05 -15.08 -5.07
CA ILE A 2 -9.65 -13.75 -5.26
C ILE A 2 -11.11 -13.95 -4.90
N ASN A 3 -11.51 -13.48 -3.72
CA ASN A 3 -12.86 -13.69 -3.24
C ASN A 3 -13.80 -12.80 -4.07
N ASN A 4 -14.50 -13.41 -5.01
CA ASN A 4 -15.41 -12.75 -5.94
C ASN A 4 -16.82 -12.59 -5.33
N MET A 5 -16.91 -12.36 -4.02
CA MET A 5 -18.14 -11.90 -3.41
C MET A 5 -18.27 -10.40 -3.72
N ARG A 6 -19.40 -10.00 -4.30
CA ARG A 6 -19.85 -8.60 -4.26
C ARG A 6 -20.12 -8.27 -2.80
N ILE A 7 -19.08 -7.95 -2.06
CA ILE A 7 -19.19 -7.54 -0.68
C ILE A 7 -19.64 -6.07 -0.71
N GLN A 8 -20.95 -5.87 -0.71
CA GLN A 8 -21.54 -4.54 -0.65
C GLN A 8 -21.49 -4.01 0.78
N ILE A 9 -21.14 -2.73 0.92
CA ILE A 9 -21.34 -1.99 2.16
C ILE A 9 -22.83 -1.68 2.26
N LEU A 10 -23.50 -2.33 3.20
CA LEU A 10 -24.96 -2.26 3.39
C LEU A 10 -25.34 -1.51 4.67
N THR A 11 -24.40 -1.32 5.60
CA THR A 11 -24.67 -0.64 6.88
C THR A 11 -23.64 0.45 7.19
N PRO A 12 -24.00 1.48 7.97
CA PRO A 12 -23.05 2.50 8.44
C PRO A 12 -21.87 1.90 9.22
N GLY A 13 -22.09 0.84 9.99
CA GLY A 13 -21.01 0.15 10.71
C GLY A 13 -19.98 -0.47 9.77
N GLN A 14 -20.42 -1.01 8.64
CA GLN A 14 -19.50 -1.53 7.61
C GLN A 14 -18.70 -0.40 6.95
N ILE A 15 -19.27 0.79 6.75
CA ILE A 15 -18.53 1.96 6.25
C ILE A 15 -17.37 2.31 7.20
N VAL A 16 -17.66 2.39 8.50
CA VAL A 16 -16.66 2.73 9.52
C VAL A 16 -15.54 1.70 9.58
N SER A 17 -15.88 0.40 9.57
CA SER A 17 -14.88 -0.67 9.52
C SER A 17 -14.04 -0.62 8.25
N SER A 18 -14.68 -0.41 7.09
CA SER A 18 -13.97 -0.30 5.82
C SER A 18 -13.00 0.88 5.78
N ALA A 19 -13.36 2.03 6.36
CA ALA A 19 -12.51 3.22 6.39
C ALA A 19 -11.19 3.01 7.15
N ILE A 20 -11.15 2.10 8.11
CA ILE A 20 -9.93 1.78 8.88
C ILE A 20 -9.20 0.51 8.40
N GLY A 21 -9.61 -0.06 7.26
CA GLY A 21 -8.97 -1.26 6.72
C GLY A 21 -9.51 -2.58 7.30
N GLN A 22 -10.63 -2.56 8.01
CA GLN A 22 -11.24 -3.73 8.68
C GLN A 22 -12.47 -4.29 7.95
N GLY A 23 -12.86 -5.49 8.34
CA GLY A 23 -14.05 -6.18 7.83
C GLY A 23 -13.83 -6.75 6.43
N MET A 24 -14.29 -6.05 5.42
CA MET A 24 -14.43 -6.59 4.05
C MET A 24 -13.20 -6.32 3.18
N ASN A 25 -12.23 -5.61 3.74
CA ASN A 25 -10.96 -5.28 3.10
C ASN A 25 -10.01 -6.47 3.18
N ASN A 26 -9.69 -7.04 2.03
CA ASN A 26 -8.67 -8.07 1.93
C ASN A 26 -7.80 -7.80 0.69
N PHE A 27 -6.61 -7.26 0.93
CA PHE A 27 -5.69 -6.86 -0.13
C PHE A 27 -4.41 -7.68 -0.05
N THR A 28 -3.93 -8.09 -1.21
CA THR A 28 -2.59 -8.66 -1.34
C THR A 28 -1.52 -7.58 -1.16
N PRO A 29 -0.31 -7.94 -0.71
CA PRO A 29 0.80 -6.98 -0.59
C PRO A 29 1.09 -6.23 -1.90
N VAL A 30 0.97 -6.90 -3.05
CA VAL A 30 1.20 -6.27 -4.35
C VAL A 30 0.12 -5.24 -4.71
N GLN A 31 -1.13 -5.43 -4.29
CA GLN A 31 -2.18 -4.42 -4.44
C GLN A 31 -1.90 -3.20 -3.56
N LEU A 32 -1.42 -3.40 -2.32
CA LEU A 32 -1.02 -2.31 -1.44
C LEU A 32 0.19 -1.54 -1.98
N ALA A 33 1.19 -2.25 -2.53
CA ALA A 33 2.33 -1.64 -3.18
C ALA A 33 1.90 -0.80 -4.40
N ASN A 34 1.02 -1.33 -5.25
CA ASN A 34 0.51 -0.57 -6.40
C ASN A 34 -0.34 0.64 -5.98
N TYR A 35 -1.08 0.53 -4.87
CA TYR A 35 -1.79 1.66 -4.27
C TYR A 35 -0.81 2.78 -3.88
N VAL A 36 0.27 2.47 -3.17
CA VAL A 36 1.29 3.47 -2.82
C VAL A 36 1.99 4.01 -4.06
N ALA A 37 2.35 3.17 -5.03
CA ALA A 37 2.96 3.62 -6.28
C ALA A 37 2.04 4.59 -7.05
N THR A 38 0.72 4.38 -7.00
CA THR A 38 -0.27 5.30 -7.59
C THR A 38 -0.29 6.65 -6.90
N LEU A 39 -0.16 6.69 -5.56
CA LEU A 39 -0.02 7.96 -4.83
C LEU A 39 1.32 8.62 -5.14
N GLY A 40 2.40 7.84 -5.19
CA GLY A 40 3.75 8.32 -5.46
C GLY A 40 3.89 8.93 -6.86
N SER A 41 3.16 8.41 -7.84
CA SER A 41 3.10 8.94 -9.22
C SER A 41 2.17 10.15 -9.40
N GLY A 42 1.53 10.62 -8.33
CA GLY A 42 0.55 11.73 -8.39
C GLY A 42 -0.82 11.31 -8.94
N GLY A 43 -1.19 10.03 -8.85
CA GLY A 43 -2.51 9.52 -9.23
C GLY A 43 -2.51 8.61 -10.46
N THR A 44 -1.37 8.40 -11.13
CA THR A 44 -1.30 7.48 -12.28
C THR A 44 -1.13 6.03 -11.81
N ARG A 45 -2.13 5.18 -12.05
CA ARG A 45 -2.05 3.76 -11.75
C ARG A 45 -1.50 3.02 -12.95
N TYR A 46 -0.36 2.38 -12.77
CA TYR A 46 0.22 1.47 -13.75
C TYR A 46 -0.27 0.04 -13.53
N LYS A 47 -0.27 -0.74 -14.61
CA LYS A 47 -0.45 -2.18 -14.55
C LYS A 47 0.77 -2.79 -13.87
N VAL A 48 0.53 -3.56 -12.81
CA VAL A 48 1.60 -4.34 -12.19
C VAL A 48 2.06 -5.41 -13.19
N SER A 49 3.36 -5.41 -13.50
CA SER A 49 4.03 -6.46 -14.26
C SER A 49 5.28 -6.90 -13.51
N ILE A 50 5.57 -8.20 -13.57
CA ILE A 50 6.85 -8.78 -13.12
C ILE A 50 7.74 -9.18 -14.30
N VAL A 51 7.22 -9.08 -15.53
CA VAL A 51 7.91 -9.45 -16.76
C VAL A 51 8.32 -8.17 -17.47
N ASP A 52 9.63 -8.00 -17.66
CA ASP A 52 10.24 -6.90 -18.43
C ASP A 52 10.31 -7.25 -19.91
N LYS A 53 10.84 -8.44 -20.25
CA LYS A 53 10.93 -8.92 -21.63
C LYS A 53 11.01 -10.45 -21.71
N VAL A 54 10.69 -10.98 -22.89
CA VAL A 54 10.93 -12.37 -23.30
C VAL A 54 12.05 -12.37 -24.33
N THR A 55 13.06 -13.21 -24.10
CA THR A 55 14.18 -13.39 -25.03
C THR A 55 14.22 -14.81 -25.59
N SER A 56 14.79 -14.96 -26.78
CA SER A 56 15.14 -16.26 -27.34
C SER A 56 16.31 -16.88 -26.55
N PRO A 57 16.63 -18.17 -26.77
CA PRO A 57 17.83 -18.79 -26.22
C PRO A 57 19.14 -18.12 -26.68
N THR A 58 19.12 -17.42 -27.82
CA THR A 58 20.27 -16.68 -28.36
C THR A 58 20.36 -15.25 -27.83
N GLY A 59 19.43 -14.82 -26.98
CA GLY A 59 19.41 -13.48 -26.37
C GLY A 59 18.67 -12.41 -27.18
N GLU A 60 18.05 -12.77 -28.30
CA GLU A 60 17.23 -11.86 -29.10
C GLU A 60 15.94 -11.51 -28.34
N VAL A 61 15.58 -10.22 -28.29
CA VAL A 61 14.33 -9.79 -27.64
C VAL A 61 13.14 -10.13 -28.52
N ILE A 62 12.34 -11.09 -28.07
CA ILE A 62 11.10 -11.51 -28.75
C ILE A 62 9.97 -10.54 -28.44
N LYS A 63 9.91 -10.07 -27.18
CA LYS A 63 8.87 -9.16 -26.71
C LYS A 63 9.36 -8.35 -25.53
N GLU A 64 9.08 -7.06 -25.55
CA GLU A 64 9.33 -6.13 -24.44
C GLU A 64 7.99 -5.65 -23.88
N TYR A 65 7.89 -5.55 -22.55
CA TYR A 65 6.69 -5.10 -21.85
C TYR A 65 6.95 -3.71 -21.27
N LYS A 66 6.35 -2.70 -21.90
CA LYS A 66 6.44 -1.31 -21.43
C LYS A 66 5.40 -1.03 -20.33
N PRO A 67 5.64 -0.05 -19.45
CA PRO A 67 4.65 0.39 -18.47
C PRO A 67 3.32 0.77 -19.15
N GLU A 68 2.22 0.19 -18.67
CA GLU A 68 0.88 0.41 -19.17
C GLU A 68 0.08 1.20 -18.13
N VAL A 69 -0.46 2.36 -18.51
CA VAL A 69 -1.36 3.13 -17.63
C VAL A 69 -2.74 2.49 -17.69
N VAL A 70 -3.26 2.07 -16.55
CA VAL A 70 -4.59 1.44 -16.44
C VAL A 70 -5.63 2.36 -15.80
N ASP A 71 -5.19 3.44 -15.15
CA ASP A 71 -6.08 4.44 -14.56
C ASP A 71 -5.34 5.75 -14.27
N LYS A 72 -6.09 6.84 -14.16
CA LYS A 72 -5.60 8.15 -13.70
C LYS A 72 -6.61 8.75 -12.75
N LEU A 73 -6.20 8.90 -11.49
CA LEU A 73 -6.97 9.56 -10.47
C LEU A 73 -6.72 11.07 -10.54
N ASP A 74 -7.78 11.85 -10.58
CA ASP A 74 -7.71 13.30 -10.43
C ASP A 74 -7.70 13.64 -8.93
N ILE A 75 -6.50 13.68 -8.36
CA ILE A 75 -6.29 13.98 -6.94
C ILE A 75 -5.86 15.45 -6.84
N PRO A 76 -6.64 16.30 -6.14
CA PRO A 76 -6.20 17.66 -5.84
C PRO A 76 -4.83 17.70 -5.17
N GLU A 77 -3.97 18.62 -5.58
CA GLU A 77 -2.58 18.69 -5.11
C GLU A 77 -2.50 18.89 -3.58
N ASP A 78 -3.40 19.70 -3.03
CA ASP A 78 -3.51 19.92 -1.58
C ASP A 78 -3.85 18.62 -0.82
N TYR A 79 -4.68 17.76 -1.39
CA TYR A 79 -5.01 16.46 -0.81
C TYR A 79 -3.85 15.49 -0.88
N LEU A 80 -3.15 15.44 -2.03
CA LEU A 80 -1.97 14.61 -2.18
C LEU A 80 -0.86 15.04 -1.21
N GLN A 81 -0.64 16.35 -1.05
CA GLN A 81 0.33 16.88 -0.12
C GLN A 81 -0.04 16.54 1.34
N ALA A 82 -1.32 16.69 1.70
CA ALA A 82 -1.80 16.31 3.04
C ALA A 82 -1.58 14.82 3.34
N ILE A 83 -1.80 13.94 2.34
CA ILE A 83 -1.52 12.50 2.45
C ILE A 83 -0.02 12.27 2.69
N LYS A 84 0.85 12.86 1.88
CA LYS A 84 2.31 12.74 2.01
C LYS A 84 2.81 13.24 3.37
N ASP A 85 2.30 14.38 3.84
CA ASP A 85 2.66 14.94 5.15
C ASP A 85 2.22 14.04 6.30
N GLY A 86 1.01 13.47 6.22
CA GLY A 86 0.53 12.48 7.19
C GLY A 86 1.42 11.25 7.22
N MET A 87 1.77 10.72 6.05
CA MET A 87 2.68 9.58 5.91
C MET A 87 4.09 9.89 6.44
N TYR A 88 4.58 11.11 6.25
CA TYR A 88 5.87 11.53 6.82
C TYR A 88 5.83 11.56 8.35
N LYS A 89 4.75 12.12 8.92
CA LYS A 89 4.59 12.24 10.38
C LYS A 89 4.49 10.89 11.09
N VAL A 90 3.99 9.84 10.44
CA VAL A 90 4.03 8.46 10.97
C VAL A 90 5.46 8.04 11.33
N ASN A 91 6.44 8.48 10.54
CA ASN A 91 7.84 8.10 10.64
C ASN A 91 8.68 9.08 11.48
N THR A 92 8.24 10.34 11.61
CA THR A 92 9.07 11.42 12.17
C THR A 92 8.48 12.13 13.36
N SER A 93 7.18 11.98 13.66
CA SER A 93 6.57 12.62 14.82
C SER A 93 6.97 11.91 16.13
N PRO A 94 7.66 12.57 17.07
CA PRO A 94 8.10 11.94 18.32
C PRO A 94 6.96 11.64 19.30
N SER A 95 5.87 12.40 19.23
CA SER A 95 4.75 12.26 20.16
C SER A 95 3.72 11.20 19.76
N ASN A 96 3.56 10.93 18.46
CA ASN A 96 2.49 10.06 17.97
C ASN A 96 2.82 9.31 16.65
N GLY A 97 4.06 9.37 16.16
CA GLY A 97 4.48 8.60 15.00
C GLY A 97 4.60 7.12 15.33
N THR A 98 3.75 6.28 14.73
CA THR A 98 3.71 4.84 15.01
C THR A 98 4.96 4.10 14.53
N ALA A 99 5.74 4.67 13.60
CA ALA A 99 7.00 4.12 13.11
C ALA A 99 8.21 4.99 13.48
N TYR A 100 8.03 5.98 14.37
CA TYR A 100 9.06 6.94 14.78
C TYR A 100 10.38 6.29 15.18
N LYS A 101 10.31 5.26 16.03
CA LYS A 101 11.50 4.57 16.56
C LYS A 101 12.37 3.95 15.47
N SER A 102 11.78 3.61 14.32
CA SER A 102 12.49 2.96 13.21
C SER A 102 13.01 3.97 12.18
N PHE A 103 12.34 5.11 12.00
CA PHE A 103 12.56 6.00 10.86
C PHE A 103 12.98 7.43 11.20
N ASN A 104 12.97 7.86 12.47
CA ASN A 104 13.23 9.26 12.84
C ASN A 104 14.56 9.83 12.31
N ASN A 105 15.59 8.98 12.24
CA ASN A 105 16.93 9.33 11.78
C ASN A 105 17.28 8.64 10.44
N PHE A 106 16.27 8.23 9.67
CA PHE A 106 16.51 7.58 8.38
C PHE A 106 17.11 8.60 7.40
N PRO A 107 18.15 8.23 6.61
CA PRO A 107 18.92 9.19 5.81
C PRO A 107 18.16 9.75 4.61
N ILE A 108 17.01 9.18 4.27
CA ILE A 108 16.14 9.60 3.17
C ILE A 108 14.80 10.00 3.75
N LYS A 109 14.16 11.03 3.18
CA LYS A 109 12.80 11.41 3.54
C LYS A 109 11.82 10.32 3.10
N VAL A 110 11.28 9.54 4.03
CA VAL A 110 10.35 8.43 3.76
C VAL A 110 8.96 8.78 4.28
N GLY A 111 7.95 8.67 3.43
CA GLY A 111 6.55 8.67 3.87
C GLY A 111 6.08 7.23 4.06
N GLY A 112 5.49 6.92 5.21
CA GLY A 112 5.04 5.58 5.53
C GLY A 112 3.69 5.52 6.23
N LYS A 113 3.11 4.32 6.28
CA LYS A 113 1.93 4.05 7.10
C LYS A 113 2.02 2.64 7.68
N THR A 114 1.88 2.53 8.99
CA THR A 114 1.70 1.23 9.67
C THR A 114 0.23 0.81 9.62
N GLY A 115 -0.01 -0.49 9.60
CA GLY A 115 -1.31 -1.11 9.76
C GLY A 115 -1.21 -2.32 10.69
N THR A 116 -2.27 -2.51 11.47
CA THR A 116 -2.46 -3.70 12.29
C THR A 116 -3.87 -4.21 12.01
N ALA A 117 -3.97 -5.36 11.35
CA ALA A 117 -5.26 -5.95 11.00
C ALA A 117 -5.51 -7.19 11.84
N ASP A 118 -6.47 -7.07 12.74
CA ASP A 118 -7.03 -8.19 13.49
C ASP A 118 -7.74 -9.16 12.52
N PHE A 119 -7.74 -10.45 12.85
CA PHE A 119 -8.49 -11.46 12.09
C PHE A 119 -9.24 -12.45 12.98
N SER A 120 -9.14 -12.35 14.32
CA SER A 120 -9.64 -13.41 15.20
C SER A 120 -9.70 -13.07 16.68
N THR A 121 -10.30 -14.00 17.43
CA THR A 121 -10.27 -14.02 18.89
C THR A 121 -8.94 -14.59 19.42
N ASP A 122 -8.66 -14.36 20.70
CA ASP A 122 -7.46 -14.89 21.36
C ASP A 122 -7.29 -16.41 21.20
N GLU A 123 -8.38 -17.17 21.33
CA GLU A 123 -8.36 -18.63 21.12
C GLU A 123 -7.94 -19.01 19.69
N GLN A 124 -8.44 -18.28 18.70
CA GLN A 124 -8.08 -18.49 17.30
C GLN A 124 -6.63 -18.09 17.00
N TYR A 125 -6.08 -17.09 17.69
CA TYR A 125 -4.66 -16.77 17.58
C TYR A 125 -3.77 -17.92 18.08
N VAL A 126 -4.16 -18.56 19.18
CA VAL A 126 -3.46 -19.74 19.71
C VAL A 126 -3.52 -20.89 18.72
N ILE A 127 -4.71 -21.19 18.18
CA ILE A 127 -4.90 -22.28 17.20
C ILE A 127 -4.06 -22.05 15.94
N GLN A 128 -4.02 -20.82 15.43
CA GLN A 128 -3.28 -20.49 14.20
C GLN A 128 -1.78 -20.25 14.45
N GLY A 129 -1.33 -20.20 15.70
CA GLY A 129 0.06 -19.96 16.06
C GLY A 129 0.60 -18.59 15.66
N ARG A 130 -0.27 -17.58 15.51
CA ARG A 130 0.13 -16.22 15.13
C ARG A 130 -0.87 -15.17 15.61
N LEU A 131 -0.38 -13.95 15.78
CA LEU A 131 -1.17 -12.76 16.12
C LEU A 131 -1.62 -12.02 14.86
N ALA A 132 -2.32 -10.90 15.05
CA ALA A 132 -2.76 -9.95 14.02
C ALA A 132 -1.69 -9.64 12.96
N TYR A 133 -2.14 -9.30 11.75
CA TYR A 133 -1.24 -8.91 10.67
C TYR A 133 -0.62 -7.54 10.94
N GLY A 134 0.71 -7.48 10.95
CA GLY A 134 1.46 -6.22 10.93
C GLY A 134 1.89 -5.89 9.51
N ASN A 135 1.57 -4.68 9.04
CA ASN A 135 2.01 -4.20 7.73
C ASN A 135 2.59 -2.79 7.82
N TYR A 136 3.53 -2.50 6.92
CA TYR A 136 4.05 -1.17 6.67
C TYR A 136 4.14 -0.97 5.16
N ILE A 137 3.64 0.17 4.70
CA ILE A 137 3.71 0.59 3.31
C ILE A 137 4.41 1.95 3.27
N SER A 138 5.20 2.21 2.24
CA SER A 138 5.98 3.45 2.15
C SER A 138 6.29 3.84 0.72
N MET A 139 6.66 5.10 0.56
CA MET A 139 7.29 5.63 -0.64
C MET A 139 8.54 6.46 -0.27
N ALA A 140 9.57 6.43 -1.12
CA ALA A 140 10.80 7.18 -0.92
C ALA A 140 11.52 7.52 -2.24
N PRO A 141 12.27 8.63 -2.30
CA PRO A 141 12.17 9.80 -1.44
C PRO A 141 10.78 10.44 -1.53
N LEU A 142 10.25 10.98 -0.44
CA LEU A 142 8.85 11.45 -0.40
C LEU A 142 8.55 12.58 -1.41
N ASP A 143 9.53 13.42 -1.69
CA ASP A 143 9.38 14.59 -2.57
C ASP A 143 9.44 14.19 -4.06
N ASN A 144 10.11 13.08 -4.38
CA ASN A 144 10.16 12.50 -5.73
C ASN A 144 10.22 10.96 -5.64
N PRO A 145 9.10 10.27 -5.39
CA PRO A 145 9.08 8.84 -5.13
C PRO A 145 9.69 8.00 -6.24
N GLN A 146 10.60 7.09 -5.86
CA GLN A 146 11.29 6.14 -6.76
C GLN A 146 11.08 4.67 -6.32
N ILE A 147 10.73 4.43 -5.06
CA ILE A 147 10.49 3.11 -4.45
C ILE A 147 9.36 3.17 -3.43
#